data_AF-A0A952SAT2-F1
#
_entry.id   AF-A0A952SAT2-F1
#
_cell.length_a   1.000
_cell.length_b   1.000
_cell.length_c   1.000
_cell.angle_alpha   90.00
_cell.angle_beta   90.00
_cell.angle_gamma   90.00
#
_symmetry.space_group_name_H-M   'P 1'
#
loop_
_entity.id
_entity.type
_entity.pdbx_description
1 polymer ?
#
loop_
_entity_poly.entity_id
_entity_poly.type
_entity_poly.pdbx_seq_one_letter_code
_entity_poly.pdbx_strand_id
1 'polypeptide(L)'
;MAEQELMTDADIHAFGVEIVHNQLVEAGWTPDSVDIENDRAKVPQITAARDDEYAIFVVRTGLHPEPGRIEGEDTFRHFCRLAAEMKASCYFASVSIANSTAATDEEMSVPVKGVAYHVAFDGLVKMELPPEEAAAV
;
A
#
# COMPACT_ATOMS: atom_id res chain seq x y z
N MET A 1 18.49 5.01 29.34
CA MET A 1 17.35 4.41 28.64
C MET A 1 17.30 5.11 27.30
N ALA A 2 17.58 4.41 26.21
CA ALA A 2 17.56 5.06 24.89
C ALA A 2 16.11 5.45 24.60
N GLU A 3 15.85 6.74 24.41
CA GLU A 3 14.59 7.23 23.87
C GLU A 3 14.40 6.56 22.51
N GLN A 4 13.56 5.53 22.48
CA GLN A 4 13.19 4.85 21.24
C GLN A 4 12.42 5.84 20.39
N GLU A 5 13.01 6.25 19.26
CA GLU A 5 12.36 7.16 18.35
C GLU A 5 11.20 6.44 17.66
N LEU A 6 9.99 6.94 17.83
CA LEU A 6 8.80 6.36 17.21
C LEU A 6 8.72 6.79 15.74
N MET A 7 8.27 5.89 14.87
CA MET A 7 7.90 6.22 13.51
C MET A 7 6.61 7.04 13.53
N THR A 8 6.57 8.06 12.70
CA THR A 8 5.34 8.80 12.41
C THR A 8 4.45 7.98 11.47
N ASP A 9 3.18 8.38 11.33
CA ASP A 9 2.27 7.76 10.33
C ASP A 9 2.85 7.86 8.91
N ALA A 10 3.54 8.96 8.60
CA ALA A 10 4.24 9.15 7.33
C ALA A 10 5.39 8.14 7.16
N ASP A 11 6.20 7.93 8.21
CA ASP A 11 7.28 6.94 8.20
C ASP A 11 6.73 5.51 8.01
N ILE A 12 5.64 5.16 8.70
CA ILE A 12 4.97 3.85 8.59
C ILE A 12 4.44 3.65 7.16
N HIS A 13 3.81 4.68 6.61
CA HIS A 13 3.30 4.64 5.25
C HIS A 13 4.44 4.46 4.24
N ALA A 14 5.48 5.28 4.33
CA ALA A 14 6.65 5.21 3.47
C ALA A 14 7.30 3.82 3.51
N PHE A 15 7.41 3.24 4.71
CA PHE A 15 7.94 1.90 4.90
C PHE A 15 7.10 0.83 4.18
N GLY A 16 5.77 0.89 4.27
CA GLY A 16 4.90 -0.03 3.53
C GLY A 16 4.96 0.17 2.01
N VAL A 17 5.10 1.40 1.53
CA VAL A 17 5.31 1.68 0.10
C VAL A 17 6.63 1.09 -0.38
N GLU A 18 7.71 1.22 0.39
CA GLU A 18 9.01 0.63 0.06
C GLU A 18 8.96 -0.90 -0.02
N ILE A 19 8.26 -1.53 0.93
CA ILE A 19 8.01 -2.99 0.92
C ILE A 19 7.30 -3.40 -0.37
N VAL A 20 6.20 -2.73 -0.71
CA VAL A 20 5.42 -3.06 -1.91
C VAL A 20 6.25 -2.83 -3.16
N HIS A 21 6.98 -1.73 -3.23
CA HIS A 21 7.92 -1.46 -4.32
C HIS A 21 8.91 -2.61 -4.52
N ASN A 22 9.56 -3.08 -3.45
CA ASN A 22 10.52 -4.18 -3.54
C ASN A 22 9.85 -5.48 -4.01
N GLN A 23 8.67 -5.80 -3.48
CA GLN A 23 7.91 -6.97 -3.94
C GLN A 23 7.49 -6.87 -5.41
N LEU A 24 7.13 -5.68 -5.88
CA LEU A 24 6.78 -5.44 -7.28
C LEU A 24 7.98 -5.70 -8.18
N VAL A 25 9.15 -5.18 -7.83
CA VAL A 25 10.41 -5.42 -8.55
C VAL A 25 10.75 -6.91 -8.56
N GLU A 26 10.64 -7.60 -7.42
CA GLU A 26 10.86 -9.06 -7.34
C GLU A 26 9.84 -9.86 -8.17
N ALA A 27 8.60 -9.37 -8.28
CA ALA A 27 7.55 -9.93 -9.12
C ALA A 27 7.68 -9.57 -10.61
N GLY A 28 8.72 -8.84 -11.01
CA GLY A 28 9.02 -8.46 -12.38
C GLY A 28 8.31 -7.21 -12.88
N TRP A 29 7.67 -6.43 -12.00
CA TRP A 29 7.14 -5.12 -12.36
C TRP A 29 8.24 -4.06 -12.38
N THR A 30 8.12 -3.09 -13.27
CA THR A 30 9.01 -1.94 -13.39
C THR A 30 8.28 -0.71 -12.85
N PRO A 31 8.60 -0.23 -11.64
CA PRO A 31 7.99 0.97 -11.08
C PRO A 31 8.33 2.19 -11.93
N ASP A 32 7.32 2.88 -12.44
CA ASP A 32 7.45 4.13 -13.19
C ASP A 32 7.44 5.34 -12.25
N SER A 33 6.59 5.29 -11.22
CA SER A 33 6.46 6.35 -10.23
C SER A 33 6.23 5.76 -8.85
N VAL A 34 6.93 6.29 -7.86
CA VAL A 34 6.76 5.95 -6.43
C VAL A 34 6.73 7.26 -5.67
N ASP A 35 5.59 7.58 -5.08
CA ASP A 35 5.40 8.80 -4.33
C ASP A 35 4.62 8.49 -3.03
N ILE A 36 5.33 8.66 -1.93
CA ILE A 36 4.84 8.42 -0.57
C ILE A 36 4.07 9.61 0.01
N GLU A 37 4.18 10.80 -0.61
CA GLU A 37 3.50 12.02 -0.19
C GLU A 37 2.18 12.24 -0.93
N ASN A 38 1.89 11.40 -1.94
CA ASN A 38 0.66 11.45 -2.71
C ASN A 38 -0.60 11.31 -1.84
N ASP A 39 -1.64 12.07 -2.19
CA ASP A 39 -2.94 12.03 -1.50
C ASP A 39 -3.49 10.60 -1.58
N ARG A 40 -3.48 9.91 -0.43
CA ARG A 40 -3.88 8.51 -0.29
C ARG A 40 -5.24 8.27 -0.92
N ALA A 41 -6.19 9.19 -0.77
CA ALA A 41 -7.56 9.00 -1.25
C ALA A 41 -7.76 9.28 -2.75
N LYS A 42 -6.78 9.86 -3.44
CA LYS A 42 -6.96 10.37 -4.82
C LYS A 42 -5.90 9.91 -5.81
N VAL A 43 -4.67 9.68 -5.35
CA VAL A 43 -3.52 9.42 -6.21
C VAL A 43 -2.85 8.12 -5.78
N PRO A 44 -2.53 7.21 -6.72
CA PRO A 44 -1.83 5.98 -6.39
C PRO A 44 -0.43 6.28 -5.88
N GLN A 45 0.05 5.46 -4.96
CA GLN A 45 1.39 5.60 -4.37
C GLN A 45 2.45 5.09 -5.33
N ILE A 46 2.15 4.00 -6.04
CA ILE A 46 3.07 3.40 -7.00
C ILE A 46 2.33 3.20 -8.32
N THR A 47 2.98 3.50 -9.43
CA THR A 47 2.59 3.01 -10.74
C THR A 47 3.72 2.17 -11.30
N ALA A 48 3.39 1.03 -11.90
CA ALA A 48 4.38 0.16 -12.49
C ALA A 48 3.85 -0.49 -13.76
N ALA A 49 4.76 -0.72 -14.70
CA ALA A 49 4.51 -1.47 -15.92
C ALA A 49 5.15 -2.85 -15.83
N ARG A 50 4.47 -3.87 -16.35
CA ARG A 50 5.05 -5.20 -16.56
C ARG A 50 4.61 -5.72 -17.90
N ASP A 51 5.59 -6.04 -18.75
CA ASP A 51 5.37 -6.44 -20.14
C ASP A 51 4.50 -5.40 -20.88
N ASP A 52 3.26 -5.76 -21.24
CA ASP A 52 2.27 -4.90 -21.88
C ASP A 52 1.13 -4.46 -20.92
N GLU A 53 1.26 -4.74 -19.62
CA GLU A 53 0.30 -4.34 -18.59
C GLU A 53 0.82 -3.14 -17.81
N TYR A 54 0.07 -2.04 -17.83
CA TYR A 54 0.27 -0.94 -16.91
C TYR A 54 -0.61 -1.13 -15.68
N ALA A 55 -0.10 -0.86 -14.49
CA ALA A 55 -0.88 -0.99 -13.27
C ALA A 55 -0.59 0.12 -12.27
N ILE A 56 -1.64 0.51 -11.56
CA ILE A 56 -1.56 1.42 -10.43
C ILE A 56 -1.72 0.63 -9.13
N PHE A 57 -0.91 0.96 -8.14
CA PHE A 57 -0.85 0.28 -6.86
C PHE A 57 -1.17 1.26 -5.74
N VAL A 58 -2.27 1.00 -5.06
CA VAL A 58 -2.74 1.77 -3.92
C VAL A 58 -2.26 1.06 -2.66
N VAL A 59 -1.32 1.67 -1.95
CA VAL A 59 -0.69 1.08 -0.77
C VAL A 59 -1.32 1.67 0.49
N ARG A 60 -1.71 0.80 1.42
CA ARG A 60 -2.11 1.20 2.77
C ARG A 60 -1.35 0.39 3.78
N THR A 61 -0.72 1.11 4.70
CA THR A 61 0.06 0.51 5.78
C THR A 61 -0.66 0.74 7.09
N GLY A 62 -0.80 -0.32 7.88
CA GLY A 62 -1.30 -0.26 9.25
C GLY A 62 -0.35 -0.96 10.22
N LEU A 63 -0.53 -0.70 11.50
CA LEU A 63 0.19 -1.37 12.59
C LEU A 63 -0.66 -2.51 13.15
N HIS A 64 -0.02 -3.63 13.47
CA HIS A 64 -0.71 -4.73 14.15
C HIS A 64 -1.50 -4.23 15.36
N PRO A 65 -2.76 -4.67 15.55
CA PRO A 65 -3.47 -5.71 14.80
C PRO A 65 -4.27 -5.23 13.57
N GLU A 66 -4.23 -3.94 13.23
CA GLU A 66 -5.05 -3.37 12.18
C GLU A 66 -4.25 -3.20 10.87
N PRO A 67 -4.54 -3.98 9.82
CA PRO A 67 -3.88 -3.79 8.52
C PRO A 67 -4.37 -2.49 7.85
N GLY A 68 -3.58 -1.97 6.92
CA GLY A 68 -3.98 -0.80 6.14
C GLY A 68 -5.27 -1.06 5.36
N ARG A 69 -6.30 -0.23 5.56
CA ARG A 69 -7.59 -0.34 4.88
C ARG A 69 -7.82 0.83 3.93
N ILE A 70 -8.57 0.57 2.87
CA ILE A 70 -9.09 1.62 2.00
C ILE A 70 -10.17 2.42 2.72
N GLU A 71 -10.20 3.73 2.48
CA GLU A 71 -11.01 4.70 3.22
C GLU A 71 -12.51 4.59 2.94
N GLY A 72 -12.91 3.92 1.86
CA GLY A 72 -14.31 3.66 1.53
C GLY A 72 -14.56 3.26 0.07
N GLU A 73 -15.83 3.01 -0.26
CA GLU A 73 -16.25 2.62 -1.61
C GLU A 73 -16.01 3.75 -2.64
N ASP A 74 -16.13 5.01 -2.25
CA ASP A 74 -15.88 6.15 -3.15
C ASP A 74 -14.40 6.19 -3.60
N THR A 75 -13.47 5.98 -2.68
CA THR A 75 -12.03 5.87 -2.98
C THR A 75 -11.76 4.67 -3.87
N PHE A 76 -12.41 3.53 -3.61
CA PHE A 76 -12.31 2.35 -4.46
C PHE A 76 -12.75 2.65 -5.90
N ARG A 77 -13.94 3.22 -6.06
CA ARG A 77 -14.52 3.58 -7.36
C ARG A 77 -13.66 4.60 -8.09
N HIS A 78 -13.13 5.59 -7.37
CA HIS A 78 -12.23 6.61 -7.92
C HIS A 78 -10.98 5.97 -8.53
N PHE A 79 -10.28 5.10 -7.80
CA PHE A 79 -9.08 4.44 -8.31
C PHE A 79 -9.37 3.48 -9.47
N CYS A 80 -10.48 2.74 -9.42
CA CYS A 80 -10.89 1.90 -10.55
C CYS A 80 -11.17 2.72 -11.82
N ARG A 81 -11.83 3.88 -11.68
CA ARG A 81 -12.07 4.79 -12.81
C ARG A 81 -10.77 5.37 -13.34
N LEU A 82 -9.89 5.83 -12.45
CA LEU A 82 -8.57 6.34 -12.82
C LEU A 82 -7.75 5.29 -13.59
N ALA A 83 -7.76 4.04 -13.11
CA ALA A 83 -7.09 2.94 -13.79
C ALA A 83 -7.73 2.68 -15.16
N ALA A 84 -9.06 2.66 -15.26
CA ALA A 84 -9.76 2.49 -16.53
C ALA A 84 -9.44 3.62 -17.55
N GLU A 85 -9.40 4.87 -17.10
CA GLU A 85 -8.99 6.03 -17.91
C GLU A 85 -7.55 5.90 -18.42
N MET A 86 -6.66 5.39 -17.56
CA MET A 86 -5.26 5.12 -17.89
C MET A 86 -5.05 3.81 -18.67
N LYS A 87 -6.09 3.03 -18.93
CA LYS A 87 -6.01 1.64 -19.45
C LYS A 87 -5.06 0.76 -18.63
N ALA A 88 -5.09 0.96 -17.32
CA ALA A 88 -4.26 0.29 -16.35
C ALA A 88 -5.10 -0.65 -15.47
N SER A 89 -4.46 -1.65 -14.87
CA SER A 89 -5.03 -2.45 -13.79
C SER A 89 -4.88 -1.70 -12.46
N CYS A 90 -5.92 -1.71 -11.62
CA CYS A 90 -5.83 -1.18 -10.25
C CYS A 90 -5.56 -2.33 -9.28
N TYR A 91 -4.52 -2.22 -8.47
CA TYR A 91 -4.23 -3.17 -7.39
C TYR A 91 -4.17 -2.45 -6.04
N PHE A 92 -4.76 -3.06 -5.03
CA PHE A 92 -4.69 -2.62 -3.65
C PHE A 92 -3.71 -3.49 -2.88
N ALA A 93 -2.76 -2.85 -2.21
CA ALA A 93 -1.74 -3.48 -1.38
C ALA A 93 -2.00 -3.11 0.09
N SER A 94 -2.50 -4.07 0.86
CA SER A 94 -2.65 -3.93 2.31
C SER A 94 -1.39 -4.47 3.00
N VAL A 95 -0.69 -3.57 3.69
CA VAL A 95 0.51 -3.89 4.46
C VAL A 95 0.19 -3.73 5.94
N SER A 96 0.53 -4.74 6.72
CA SER A 96 0.55 -4.66 8.17
C SER A 96 1.98 -4.86 8.67
N ILE A 97 2.41 -3.99 9.57
CA ILE A 97 3.72 -4.10 10.21
C ILE A 97 3.55 -4.38 11.70
N ALA A 98 4.33 -5.34 12.20
CA ALA A 98 4.38 -5.73 13.60
C ALA A 98 5.82 -5.69 14.08
N ASN A 99 6.09 -5.09 15.23
CA ASN A 99 7.45 -5.04 15.76
C ASN A 99 7.93 -6.45 16.18
N SER A 100 8.94 -7.00 15.50
CA SER A 100 9.43 -8.37 15.77
C SER A 100 10.26 -8.50 17.06
N THR A 101 10.68 -7.37 17.64
CA THR A 101 11.45 -7.36 18.89
C THR A 101 10.57 -7.33 20.14
N ALA A 102 9.26 -7.17 19.95
CA ALA A 102 8.27 -7.14 21.01
C ALA A 102 7.90 -8.55 21.49
N ALA A 103 7.78 -8.72 22.80
CA ALA A 103 7.34 -9.97 23.42
C ALA A 103 5.83 -10.03 23.65
N THR A 104 5.15 -8.89 23.56
CA THR A 104 3.70 -8.73 23.84
C THR A 104 2.99 -8.05 22.66
N ASP A 105 1.69 -8.33 22.48
CA ASP A 105 0.86 -7.70 21.43
C ASP A 105 0.83 -6.17 21.53
N GLU A 106 0.85 -5.62 22.75
CA GLU A 106 0.91 -4.17 22.98
C GLU A 106 2.23 -3.59 22.45
N GLU A 107 3.36 -4.25 22.69
CA GLU A 107 4.66 -3.81 22.18
C GLU A 107 4.79 -4.03 20.65
N MET A 108 4.11 -5.04 20.10
CA MET A 108 4.08 -5.29 18.64
C MET A 108 3.40 -4.15 17.87
N SER A 109 2.49 -3.44 18.52
CA SER A 109 1.79 -2.26 17.98
C SER A 109 2.63 -0.98 18.04
N VAL A 110 3.81 -1.01 18.67
CA VAL A 110 4.66 0.17 18.85
C VAL A 110 5.65 0.30 17.68
N PRO A 111 5.56 1.37 16.87
CA PRO A 111 6.42 1.56 15.71
C PRO A 111 7.76 2.19 16.14
N VAL A 112 8.68 1.40 16.68
CA VAL A 112 10.05 1.82 17.04
C VAL A 112 10.98 1.91 15.81
N LYS A 113 11.70 3.01 15.63
CA LYS A 113 12.73 3.11 14.57
C LYS A 113 13.94 2.22 14.89
N GLY A 114 14.49 1.57 13.86
CA GLY A 114 15.74 0.82 13.96
C GLY A 114 15.63 -0.61 14.52
N VAL A 115 14.41 -1.15 14.62
CA VAL A 115 14.17 -2.56 14.98
C VAL A 115 13.70 -3.36 13.77
N ALA A 116 13.80 -4.68 13.86
CA ALA A 116 13.24 -5.58 12.84
C ALA A 116 11.72 -5.61 12.94
N TYR A 117 11.04 -5.54 11.79
CA TYR A 117 9.59 -5.65 11.68
C TYR A 117 9.19 -6.93 10.96
N HIS A 118 8.10 -7.52 11.44
CA HIS A 118 7.37 -8.53 10.72
C HIS A 118 6.35 -7.83 9.83
N VAL A 119 6.47 -8.10 8.54
CA VAL A 119 5.59 -7.55 7.53
C VAL A 119 4.62 -8.63 7.14
N ALA A 120 3.34 -8.41 7.42
CA ALA A 120 2.25 -9.19 6.86
C ALA A 120 1.69 -8.43 5.67
N PHE A 121 1.97 -8.94 4.47
CA PHE A 121 1.38 -8.46 3.24
C PHE A 121 0.31 -9.45 2.79
N ASP A 122 -0.95 -9.02 2.80
CA ASP A 122 -2.10 -9.89 2.46
C ASP A 122 -2.22 -10.16 0.94
N GLY A 123 -1.33 -9.55 0.15
CA GLY A 123 -1.30 -9.69 -1.30
C GLY A 123 -1.82 -8.45 -2.05
N LEU A 124 -1.78 -8.55 -3.37
CA LEU A 124 -2.31 -7.56 -4.29
C LEU A 124 -3.76 -7.91 -4.63
N VAL A 125 -4.71 -7.13 -4.12
CA VAL A 125 -6.12 -7.29 -4.45
C VAL A 125 -6.40 -6.48 -5.71
N LYS A 126 -6.71 -7.16 -6.81
CA LYS A 126 -7.12 -6.47 -8.04
C LYS A 126 -8.48 -5.80 -7.82
N MET A 127 -8.52 -4.49 -8.03
CA MET A 127 -9.73 -3.67 -7.94
C MET A 127 -10.27 -3.48 -9.36
N GLU A 128 -11.47 -3.95 -9.60
CA GLU A 128 -12.15 -3.81 -10.89
C GLU A 128 -13.60 -3.41 -10.62
N LEU A 129 -14.12 -2.46 -11.40
CA LEU A 129 -15.55 -2.17 -11.40
C LEU A 129 -16.28 -3.18 -12.29
N PRO A 130 -17.51 -3.58 -11.94
CA PRO A 130 -18.33 -4.37 -12.84
C PRO A 130 -18.54 -3.61 -14.16
N PRO A 131 -18.60 -4.30 -15.31
CA PRO A 131 -18.63 -3.69 -16.63
C PRO A 131 -19.82 -2.73 -16.86
N GLU A 132 -20.92 -2.89 -16.11
CA GLU A 132 -22.08 -1.99 -16.16
C GLU A 132 -21.80 -0.60 -15.56
N GLU A 133 -20.91 -0.49 -14.57
CA GLU A 133 -20.55 0.80 -13.94
C GLU A 133 -19.38 1.50 -14.64
N ALA A 134 -18.56 0.76 -15.40
CA ALA A 134 -17.44 1.31 -16.17
C ALA A 134 -17.89 2.08 -17.43
N ALA A 135 -19.07 1.78 -17.97
CA ALA A 135 -19.62 2.41 -19.19
C ALA A 135 -20.42 3.70 -18.92
N ALA A 136 -20.61 4.09 -17.66
CA ALA A 136 -21.44 5.23 -17.27
C ALA A 136 -20.66 6.56 -17.13
N VAL A 137 -19.43 6.63 -17.64
CA VAL A 137 -18.57 7.84 -17.66
C VAL A 137 -18.56 8.46 -19.05
#